data_AF-A0A660CL55-F1
#
_entry.id   AF-A0A660CL55-F1
#
_cell.length_a   1.000
_cell.length_b   1.000
_cell.length_c   1.000
_cell.angle_alpha   90.00
_cell.angle_beta   90.00
_cell.angle_gamma   90.00
#
_symmetry.space_group_name_H-M   'P 1'
#
loop_
_entity.id
_entity.type
_entity.pdbx_description
1 polymer ?
#
loop_
_entity_poly.entity_id
_entity_poly.type
_entity_poly.pdbx_seq_one_letter_code
_entity_poly.pdbx_strand_id
1 'polypeptide(L)'
;MDQILGQVLRNAVWERLDMLSDLADRADEPSLVSVARSELPRLTDGWKEMLRSHEPDDRGDCPTCSTRWHRVKAPCTVWQVAHEHLVAGGLATGQPTKRKLRRRAASPAHAAAESTTRVPEQPGPSERTGRHALVSPPSARHAVTGSPTR
;
A
#
# COMPACT_ATOMS: atom_id res chain seq x y z
N MET A 1 -27.14 -19.92 6.36
CA MET A 1 -26.63 -20.28 5.01
C MET A 1 -25.92 -19.09 4.35
N ASP A 2 -26.16 -17.88 4.84
CA ASP A 2 -25.74 -16.61 4.24
C ASP A 2 -24.24 -16.30 4.36
N GLN A 3 -23.55 -16.93 5.31
CA GLN A 3 -22.11 -16.72 5.49
C GLN A 3 -21.30 -17.27 4.30
N ILE A 4 -21.72 -18.41 3.74
CA ILE A 4 -21.05 -19.02 2.58
C ILE A 4 -21.29 -18.16 1.33
N LEU A 5 -22.54 -17.75 1.08
CA LEU A 5 -22.88 -16.88 -0.05
C LEU A 5 -22.15 -15.53 0.05
N GLY A 6 -22.15 -14.90 1.23
CA GLY A 6 -21.44 -13.65 1.46
C GLY A 6 -19.93 -13.77 1.25
N GLN A 7 -19.33 -14.92 1.58
CA GLN A 7 -17.91 -15.15 1.32
C GLN A 7 -17.62 -15.33 -0.17
N VAL A 8 -18.45 -16.10 -0.89
CA VAL A 8 -18.31 -16.31 -2.34
C VAL A 8 -18.41 -14.98 -3.08
N LEU A 9 -19.38 -14.13 -2.74
CA LEU A 9 -19.52 -12.81 -3.34
C LEU A 9 -18.30 -11.92 -3.10
N ARG A 10 -17.77 -11.89 -1.87
CA ARG A 10 -16.55 -11.12 -1.56
C ARG A 10 -15.34 -11.62 -2.34
N ASN A 11 -15.14 -12.93 -2.42
CA ASN A 11 -14.04 -13.51 -3.17
C ASN A 11 -14.13 -13.16 -4.66
N ALA A 12 -15.31 -13.30 -5.27
CA ALA A 12 -15.52 -12.98 -6.67
C ALA A 12 -15.23 -11.50 -7.00
N VAL A 13 -15.55 -10.59 -6.08
CA VAL A 13 -15.21 -9.15 -6.23
C VAL A 13 -13.69 -8.96 -6.21
N TRP A 14 -12.98 -9.57 -5.26
CA TRP A 14 -11.51 -9.47 -5.19
C TRP A 14 -10.84 -10.08 -6.41
N GLU A 15 -11.24 -11.28 -6.82
CA GLU A 15 -10.72 -11.94 -8.02
C GLU A 15 -10.93 -11.09 -9.29
N ARG A 16 -12.07 -10.41 -9.41
CA ARG A 16 -12.32 -9.48 -10.52
C ARG A 16 -11.38 -8.28 -10.48
N LEU A 17 -11.16 -7.68 -9.32
CA LEU A 17 -10.24 -6.53 -9.18
C LEU A 17 -8.78 -6.93 -9.44
N ASP A 18 -8.38 -8.11 -8.99
CA ASP A 18 -7.04 -8.66 -9.23
C ASP A 18 -6.83 -8.94 -10.72
N MET A 19 -7.81 -9.54 -11.40
CA MET A 19 -7.78 -9.73 -12.86
C MET A 19 -7.62 -8.41 -13.62
N LEU A 20 -8.35 -7.36 -13.23
CA LEU A 20 -8.23 -6.05 -13.89
C LEU A 20 -6.85 -5.41 -13.66
N SER A 21 -6.28 -5.58 -12.47
CA SER A 21 -4.93 -5.12 -12.15
C SER A 21 -3.87 -5.87 -12.97
N ASP A 22 -4.01 -7.19 -13.06
CA ASP A 22 -3.15 -8.05 -13.86
C ASP A 22 -3.17 -7.69 -15.36
N LEU A 23 -4.34 -7.31 -15.88
CA LEU A 23 -4.49 -6.85 -17.27
C LEU A 23 -3.79 -5.51 -17.46
N ALA A 24 -3.94 -4.57 -16.52
CA ALA A 24 -3.28 -3.26 -16.57
C ALA A 24 -1.75 -3.36 -16.62
N ASP A 25 -1.18 -4.36 -15.94
CA ASP A 25 0.27 -4.56 -15.87
C ASP A 25 0.87 -5.32 -17.05
N ARG A 26 0.09 -6.19 -17.71
CA ARG A 26 0.64 -7.21 -18.64
C ARG A 26 0.07 -7.18 -20.04
N ALA A 27 -1.11 -6.59 -20.26
CA ALA A 27 -1.75 -6.62 -21.56
C ALA A 27 -1.06 -5.68 -22.57
N ASP A 28 -1.14 -6.03 -23.85
CA ASP A 28 -0.71 -5.16 -24.93
C ASP A 28 -1.63 -3.94 -25.07
N GLU A 29 -1.13 -2.87 -25.67
CA GLU A 29 -1.82 -1.58 -25.75
C GLU A 29 -3.22 -1.65 -26.41
N PRO A 30 -3.42 -2.36 -27.56
CA PRO A 30 -4.76 -2.58 -28.11
C PRO A 30 -5.73 -3.25 -27.13
N SER A 31 -5.27 -4.29 -26.43
CA SER A 31 -6.07 -4.99 -25.41
C SER A 31 -6.39 -4.07 -24.23
N LEU A 32 -5.44 -3.26 -23.77
CA LEU A 32 -5.63 -2.28 -22.70
C LEU A 32 -6.71 -1.25 -23.05
N VAL A 33 -6.70 -0.71 -24.27
CA VAL A 33 -7.73 0.24 -24.73
C VAL A 33 -9.11 -0.41 -24.75
N SER A 34 -9.20 -1.67 -25.20
CA SER A 34 -10.46 -2.41 -25.20
C SER A 34 -10.99 -2.61 -23.78
N VAL A 35 -10.14 -3.07 -22.85
CA VAL A 35 -10.50 -3.27 -21.44
C VAL A 35 -10.88 -1.94 -20.79
N ALA A 36 -10.11 -0.87 -21.00
CA ALA A 36 -10.41 0.44 -20.42
C ALA A 36 -11.81 0.94 -20.86
N ARG A 37 -12.17 0.76 -22.14
CA ARG A 37 -13.48 1.16 -22.66
C ARG A 37 -14.64 0.37 -22.05
N SER A 38 -14.46 -0.92 -21.77
CA SER A 38 -15.52 -1.75 -21.18
C SER A 38 -15.62 -1.63 -19.67
N GLU A 39 -14.49 -1.45 -18.98
CA GLU A 39 -14.41 -1.57 -17.52
C GLU A 39 -14.46 -0.23 -16.78
N LEU A 40 -13.87 0.85 -17.33
CA LEU A 40 -13.90 2.15 -16.66
C LEU A 40 -15.32 2.67 -16.41
N PRO A 41 -16.30 2.55 -17.33
CA PRO A 41 -17.67 2.96 -17.05
C PRO A 41 -18.27 2.18 -15.87
N ARG A 42 -18.06 0.86 -15.83
CA ARG A 42 -18.60 -0.02 -14.76
C ARG A 42 -17.99 0.31 -13.40
N LEU A 43 -16.67 0.52 -13.35
CA LEU A 43 -15.99 0.93 -12.12
C LEU A 43 -16.45 2.31 -11.66
N THR A 44 -16.61 3.25 -12.60
CA THR A 44 -17.10 4.61 -12.32
C THR A 44 -18.51 4.57 -11.73
N ASP A 45 -19.41 3.75 -12.30
CA ASP A 45 -20.77 3.61 -11.82
C ASP A 45 -20.82 2.97 -10.42
N GLY A 46 -19.97 1.95 -10.19
CA GLY A 46 -19.80 1.36 -8.86
C GLY A 46 -19.34 2.38 -7.81
N TRP A 47 -18.35 3.22 -8.13
CA TRP A 47 -17.92 4.31 -7.27
C TRP A 47 -19.04 5.33 -7.00
N LYS A 48 -19.77 5.75 -8.05
CA LYS A 48 -20.89 6.68 -7.90
C LYS A 48 -21.99 6.13 -7.00
N GLU A 49 -22.36 4.86 -7.15
CA GLU A 49 -23.36 4.20 -6.30
C GLU A 49 -22.89 4.16 -4.84
N MET A 50 -21.67 3.69 -4.61
CA MET A 50 -21.09 3.65 -3.27
C MET A 50 -21.05 5.04 -2.64
N LEU A 51 -20.58 6.07 -3.35
CA LEU A 51 -20.47 7.43 -2.83
C LEU A 51 -21.83 8.08 -2.54
N ARG A 52 -22.85 7.82 -3.38
CA ARG A 52 -24.23 8.28 -3.13
C ARG A 52 -24.76 7.77 -1.78
N SER A 53 -24.52 6.50 -1.46
CA SER A 53 -24.91 5.95 -0.15
C SER A 53 -24.16 6.57 1.05
N HIS A 54 -23.07 7.30 0.80
CA HIS A 54 -22.25 7.96 1.80
C HIS A 54 -22.35 9.49 1.75
N GLU A 55 -23.28 10.05 0.96
CA GLU A 55 -23.51 11.49 0.91
C GLU A 55 -23.90 12.02 2.30
N PRO A 56 -23.36 13.17 2.74
CA PRO A 56 -23.73 13.74 4.03
C PRO A 56 -25.24 14.02 4.08
N ASP A 57 -25.90 13.67 5.18
CA ASP A 57 -27.29 14.05 5.44
C ASP A 57 -27.41 15.56 5.75
N ASP A 58 -28.63 16.03 6.02
CA ASP A 58 -28.90 17.44 6.38
C ASP A 58 -28.08 17.95 7.58
N ARG A 59 -27.51 17.05 8.39
CA ARG A 59 -26.68 17.36 9.57
C ARG A 59 -25.19 17.24 9.28
N GLY A 60 -24.81 16.94 8.04
CA GLY A 60 -23.44 16.66 7.61
C GLY A 60 -22.89 15.32 8.12
N ASP A 61 -23.75 14.42 8.61
CA ASP A 61 -23.37 13.08 9.04
C ASP A 61 -23.47 12.08 7.88
N CYS A 62 -22.57 11.11 7.82
CA CYS A 62 -22.68 10.02 6.85
C CYS A 62 -23.74 9.01 7.34
N PRO A 63 -24.83 8.75 6.59
CA PRO A 63 -25.93 7.91 7.05
C PRO A 63 -25.54 6.43 7.13
N THR A 64 -24.63 5.97 6.28
CA THR A 64 -24.16 4.56 6.25
C THR A 64 -23.12 4.26 7.34
N CYS A 65 -22.23 5.21 7.64
CA CYS A 65 -21.21 5.02 8.69
C CYS A 65 -21.71 5.38 10.09
N SER A 66 -22.72 6.24 10.20
CA SER A 66 -23.30 6.62 11.48
C SER A 66 -24.27 5.55 11.98
N THR A 67 -24.33 5.38 13.30
CA THR A 67 -25.29 4.53 13.99
C THR A 67 -26.05 5.37 15.02
N ARG A 68 -27.03 4.76 15.71
CA ARG A 68 -27.78 5.44 16.78
C ARG A 68 -26.89 5.96 17.91
N TRP A 69 -25.75 5.31 18.15
CA TRP A 69 -24.84 5.61 19.26
C TRP A 69 -23.54 6.31 18.84
N HIS A 70 -23.26 6.39 17.54
CA HIS A 70 -22.02 6.97 17.02
C HIS A 70 -22.27 7.72 15.72
N ARG A 71 -21.94 9.01 15.70
CA ARG A 71 -22.09 9.87 14.52
C ARG A 71 -20.76 10.05 13.83
N VAL A 72 -20.73 9.83 12.52
CA VAL A 72 -19.54 10.02 11.68
C VAL A 72 -19.79 11.21 10.76
N LYS A 73 -19.02 12.28 10.94
CA LYS A 73 -19.08 13.45 10.04
C LYS A 73 -18.46 13.13 8.68
N ALA A 74 -19.02 13.72 7.64
CA ALA A 74 -18.40 13.69 6.33
C ALA A 74 -17.22 14.69 6.23
N PRO A 75 -16.18 14.39 5.41
CA PRO A 75 -15.99 13.18 4.61
C PRO A 75 -15.56 11.99 5.47
N CYS A 76 -16.36 10.92 5.43
CA CYS A 76 -16.05 9.66 6.09
C CYS A 76 -14.93 8.90 5.36
N THR A 77 -14.46 7.78 5.93
CA THR A 77 -13.34 7.00 5.36
C THR A 77 -13.57 6.60 3.90
N VAL A 78 -14.81 6.31 3.49
CA VAL A 78 -15.12 5.96 2.09
C VAL A 78 -14.84 7.13 1.14
N TRP A 79 -15.26 8.35 1.50
CA TRP A 79 -14.94 9.56 0.74
C TRP A 79 -13.44 9.85 0.72
N GLN A 80 -12.73 9.59 1.82
CA GLN A 80 -11.28 9.77 1.89
C GLN A 80 -10.54 8.81 0.95
N VAL A 81 -10.94 7.53 0.91
CA VAL A 81 -10.39 6.53 -0.02
C VAL A 81 -10.71 6.93 -1.47
N ALA A 82 -11.94 7.34 -1.75
CA ALA A 82 -12.31 7.81 -3.09
C ALA A 82 -11.46 9.00 -3.53
N HIS A 83 -11.25 9.99 -2.66
CA HIS A 83 -10.39 11.13 -2.95
C HIS A 83 -8.95 10.67 -3.25
N GLU A 84 -8.40 9.76 -2.44
CA GLU A 84 -7.04 9.25 -2.66
C GLU A 84 -6.91 8.55 -4.02
N HIS A 85 -7.85 7.67 -4.38
CA HIS A 85 -7.71 6.83 -5.58
C HIS A 85 -8.23 7.48 -6.87
N LEU A 86 -9.23 8.38 -6.79
CA LEU A 86 -9.83 9.01 -7.98
C LEU A 86 -9.23 10.39 -8.27
N VAL A 87 -8.80 11.12 -7.24
CA VAL A 87 -8.33 12.51 -7.39
C VAL A 87 -6.83 12.61 -7.15
N ALA A 88 -6.35 12.22 -5.98
CA ALA A 88 -4.94 12.40 -5.59
C ALA A 88 -4.00 11.44 -6.34
N GLY A 89 -4.44 10.21 -6.61
CA GLY A 89 -3.69 9.18 -7.34
C GLY A 89 -3.89 9.22 -8.86
N GLY A 90 -4.95 9.85 -9.36
CA GLY A 90 -5.34 9.82 -10.78
C GLY A 90 -4.42 10.60 -11.73
N LEU A 91 -3.55 11.47 -11.20
CA LEU A 91 -2.60 12.27 -11.99
C LEU A 91 -1.16 11.76 -11.92
N ALA A 92 -0.88 10.72 -11.14
CA ALA A 92 0.45 10.12 -11.04
C ALA A 92 0.55 8.95 -12.04
N THR A 93 0.82 9.25 -13.31
CA THR A 93 1.23 8.23 -14.27
C THR A 93 2.54 7.57 -13.78
N GLY A 94 2.44 6.32 -13.28
CA GLY A 94 3.55 5.37 -13.28
C GLY A 94 4.51 5.35 -12.09
N GLN A 95 4.06 5.37 -10.83
CA GLN A 95 4.95 4.92 -9.76
C GLN A 95 4.22 4.29 -8.55
N PRO A 96 4.64 3.08 -8.08
CA PRO A 96 4.06 2.48 -6.88
C PRO A 96 4.47 3.29 -5.64
N THR A 97 3.49 3.91 -4.98
CA THR A 97 3.69 4.74 -3.80
C THR A 97 3.94 3.89 -2.56
N LYS A 98 5.17 3.40 -2.38
CA LYS A 98 5.66 2.91 -1.07
C LYS A 98 5.98 4.08 -0.13
N ARG A 99 4.98 4.87 0.29
CA ARG A 99 5.20 5.90 1.32
C ARG A 99 4.01 6.05 2.24
N LYS A 100 4.04 5.36 3.39
CA LYS A 100 3.61 5.87 4.71
C LYS A 100 3.83 4.84 5.83
N LEU A 101 5.10 4.68 6.27
CA LEU A 101 5.41 4.19 7.62
C LEU A 101 6.70 4.82 8.19
N ARG A 102 6.95 6.10 7.90
CA ARG A 102 8.16 6.82 8.35
C ARG A 102 7.90 8.23 8.90
N ARG A 103 6.74 8.46 9.54
CA ARG A 103 6.43 9.76 10.18
C ARG A 103 6.12 9.66 11.68
N ARG A 104 6.78 8.75 12.40
CA ARG A 104 6.68 8.69 13.87
C ARG A 104 8.02 8.55 14.62
N ALA A 105 9.14 8.85 13.97
CA ALA A 105 10.45 8.89 14.63
C ALA A 105 11.28 10.05 14.08
N ALA A 106 11.07 11.25 14.65
CA ALA A 106 12.07 12.32 14.73
C ALA A 106 11.43 13.55 15.40
N SER A 107 11.43 13.58 16.74
CA SER A 107 11.53 14.84 17.47
C SER A 107 13.01 15.05 17.78
N PRO A 108 13.68 16.10 17.27
CA PRO A 108 15.03 16.42 17.69
C PRO A 108 14.96 17.21 19.01
N ALA A 109 15.55 16.64 20.05
CA ALA A 109 15.91 17.34 21.27
C ALA A 109 17.30 17.96 21.10
N HIS A 110 17.37 19.28 21.17
CA HIS A 110 18.58 20.08 21.38
C HIS A 110 18.12 21.35 22.13
N ALA A 111 18.81 21.94 23.09
CA ALA A 111 20.05 21.67 23.81
C ALA A 111 20.14 22.76 24.90
N ALA A 112 20.88 22.53 26.00
CA ALA A 112 21.92 23.42 26.52
C ALA A 112 22.16 23.25 28.04
N ALA A 113 23.43 23.53 28.39
CA ALA A 113 24.08 23.64 29.70
C ALA A 113 24.59 22.32 30.33
N GLU A 114 25.85 22.18 30.74
CA GLU A 114 27.01 23.08 30.78
C GLU A 114 28.26 22.26 31.17
N SER A 115 29.43 22.77 30.77
CA SER A 115 30.78 22.19 30.91
C SER A 115 31.36 22.28 32.32
N THR A 116 32.06 21.24 32.84
CA THR A 116 33.30 21.41 33.64
C THR A 116 34.14 20.10 33.77
N THR A 117 35.34 20.14 33.18
CA THR A 117 36.67 19.64 33.63
C THR A 117 36.84 18.37 34.50
N ARG A 118 37.54 17.34 33.96
CA ARG A 118 38.85 16.80 34.42
C ARG A 118 39.29 15.51 33.69
N VAL A 119 40.59 15.41 33.43
CA VAL A 119 41.45 14.27 33.02
C VAL A 119 42.57 14.20 34.10
N PRO A 120 43.32 13.10 34.40
CA PRO A 120 43.58 11.84 33.68
C PRO A 120 43.47 10.54 34.52
N GLU A 121 43.62 9.36 33.89
CA GLU A 121 44.76 8.42 34.10
C GLU A 121 44.47 7.00 33.56
N GLN A 122 45.42 6.42 32.80
CA GLN A 122 45.42 5.02 32.34
C GLN A 122 46.17 4.13 33.33
N PRO A 123 45.93 2.80 33.30
CA PRO A 123 47.01 1.93 32.78
C PRO A 123 46.53 0.66 32.02
N GLY A 124 47.38 0.20 31.09
CA GLY A 124 47.72 -1.22 30.93
C GLY A 124 47.07 -2.05 29.80
N PRO A 125 47.84 -2.78 28.95
CA PRO A 125 47.37 -3.44 27.75
C PRO A 125 47.06 -4.94 27.94
N SER A 126 46.21 -5.51 27.09
CA SER A 126 46.18 -6.95 26.80
C SER A 126 45.66 -7.20 25.39
N GLU A 127 46.58 -7.68 24.57
CA GLU A 127 46.35 -8.27 23.25
C GLU A 127 45.36 -9.43 23.31
N ARG A 128 44.56 -9.63 22.24
CA ARG A 128 44.57 -10.88 21.45
C ARG A 128 43.52 -10.87 20.32
N THR A 129 44.04 -10.70 19.11
CA THR A 129 43.97 -11.66 17.99
C THR A 129 42.63 -12.19 17.47
N GLY A 130 42.41 -11.95 16.16
CA GLY A 130 41.55 -12.72 15.23
C GLY A 130 40.60 -11.81 14.45
N ARG A 131 40.83 -11.36 13.20
CA ARG A 131 41.17 -12.10 11.96
C ARG A 131 40.26 -13.33 11.87
N HIS A 132 39.23 -13.39 11.02
CA HIS A 132 39.17 -13.68 9.57
C HIS A 132 37.65 -13.75 9.24
N ALA A 133 37.08 -13.68 8.04
CA ALA A 133 37.44 -13.36 6.66
C ALA A 133 36.07 -13.24 5.93
N LEU A 134 36.03 -12.43 4.87
CA LEU A 134 34.94 -12.37 3.91
C LEU A 134 34.76 -13.72 3.20
N VAL A 135 33.52 -14.20 3.07
CA VAL A 135 33.15 -15.15 2.00
C VAL A 135 31.78 -14.76 1.47
N SER A 136 31.77 -14.34 0.20
CA SER A 136 30.58 -14.22 -0.66
C SER A 136 30.39 -15.51 -1.47
N PRO A 137 29.19 -15.77 -2.02
CA PRO A 137 28.70 -17.11 -2.37
C PRO A 137 29.08 -17.54 -3.79
N PRO A 138 29.03 -18.85 -4.13
CA PRO A 138 29.06 -19.27 -5.52
C PRO A 138 27.66 -19.28 -6.15
N SER A 139 27.58 -18.66 -7.32
CA SER A 139 26.51 -18.81 -8.30
C SER A 139 26.49 -20.23 -8.88
N ALA A 140 25.30 -20.79 -9.08
CA ALA A 140 25.09 -21.92 -9.98
C ALA A 140 24.19 -21.47 -11.14
N ARG A 141 24.68 -21.74 -12.35
CA ARG A 141 24.13 -21.39 -13.65
C ARG A 141 23.60 -22.66 -14.33
N HIS A 142 22.46 -22.51 -14.99
CA HIS A 142 21.92 -23.22 -16.16
C HIS A 142 21.63 -24.74 -16.12
N ALA A 143 20.41 -25.10 -16.54
CA ALA A 143 20.22 -25.95 -17.71
C ALA A 143 18.80 -25.80 -18.30
N VAL A 144 18.77 -25.48 -19.59
CA VAL A 144 17.65 -25.51 -20.53
C VAL A 144 17.66 -26.88 -21.20
N THR A 145 16.51 -27.56 -21.25
CA THR A 145 16.14 -28.60 -22.21
C THR A 145 14.61 -28.71 -22.09
N GLY A 146 13.78 -28.39 -23.09
CA GLY A 146 13.84 -28.82 -24.49
C GLY A 146 12.70 -29.82 -24.70
N SER A 147 11.51 -29.34 -25.04
CA SER A 147 10.47 -30.16 -25.70
C SER A 147 10.80 -30.24 -27.19
N PRO A 148 10.35 -31.28 -27.91
CA PRO A 148 9.16 -31.05 -28.75
C PRO A 148 8.23 -32.26 -28.98
N THR A 149 6.95 -31.91 -29.11
CA THR A 149 5.88 -32.45 -30.00
C THR A 149 5.97 -33.87 -30.57
N ARG A 150 4.88 -34.64 -30.40
CA ARG A 150 3.95 -34.98 -31.50
C ARG A 150 2.57 -35.34 -30.95
#